data_AF-A0A851GQA1-F1
#
_entry.id   AF-A0A851GQA1-F1
#
_cell.length_a   1.000
_cell.length_b   1.000
_cell.length_c   1.000
_cell.angle_alpha   90.00
_cell.angle_beta   90.00
_cell.angle_gamma   90.00
#
_symmetry.space_group_name_H-M   'P 1'
#
loop_
_entity.id
_entity.type
_entity.pdbx_description
1 polymer ?
#
loop_
_entity_poly.entity_id
_entity_poly.type
_entity_poly.pdbx_seq_one_letter_code
_entity_poly.pdbx_strand_id
1 'polypeptide(L)'
;MPRLQSIASLPADELDLLEAVGYLDAQELCEANPVELLDELIKANRTLELIPHEPTAELLDHWKGEAKKALGDAYVAGAQAGAARVAPSVDSGEQPDEREAFLAAVAEVPVDLNRRKSESPVNFEDDLEVQSMLDVSPEAEPVPAELIKRHNLAVSDIAEGVLLTDCQGDVEMKVVTPKVRKQQQRRINEVKRTGLMTSRIRDFNQAESDDHHVKPLDKGAQRDVVSVSAGLNAGISPESRRFVRGVLHPEPWRVRTAAFFSVLVQLLLVLTVFGVPVMIFVDQMYDWPQAVWWTIGLVSALALSALCYLFWGIVARCRVCGQRQFAPKKCLKNRKAHHIPLIGYIFPTALHAMFYKWFYCTYCGTAVRLKR
;
A
#
# COMPACT_ATOMS: atom_id res chain seq x y z
N MET A 1 -18.71 1.49 -25.88
CA MET A 1 -19.55 0.28 -25.69
C MET A 1 -20.79 0.69 -24.91
N PRO A 2 -21.95 0.06 -25.12
CA PRO A 2 -23.19 0.44 -24.44
C PRO A 2 -23.07 0.14 -22.94
N ARG A 3 -23.12 1.20 -22.13
CA ARG A 3 -23.16 1.09 -20.65
C ARG A 3 -24.48 0.45 -20.22
N LEU A 4 -24.51 -0.24 -19.09
CA LEU A 4 -25.74 -0.83 -18.55
C LEU A 4 -26.86 0.21 -18.35
N GLN A 5 -26.50 1.47 -18.05
CA GLN A 5 -27.42 2.61 -17.96
C GLN A 5 -28.19 2.92 -19.27
N SER A 6 -27.74 2.39 -20.41
CA SER A 6 -28.44 2.51 -21.70
C SER A 6 -29.48 1.39 -21.95
N ILE A 7 -29.56 0.39 -21.07
CA ILE A 7 -30.57 -0.66 -21.10
C ILE A 7 -31.82 -0.12 -20.40
N ALA A 8 -32.78 0.40 -21.18
CA ALA A 8 -33.96 1.10 -20.69
C ALA A 8 -34.96 0.24 -19.89
N SER A 9 -34.69 -1.06 -19.71
CA SER A 9 -35.61 -2.05 -19.13
C SER A 9 -35.24 -2.52 -17.72
N LEU A 10 -34.13 -2.07 -17.14
CA LEU A 10 -33.73 -2.45 -15.78
C LEU A 10 -34.12 -1.35 -14.77
N PRO A 11 -34.81 -1.68 -13.65
CA PRO A 11 -35.08 -0.73 -12.58
C PRO A 11 -33.76 -0.28 -11.91
N ALA A 12 -33.77 0.94 -11.37
CA ALA A 12 -32.57 1.61 -10.85
C ALA A 12 -31.86 0.79 -9.76
N ASP A 13 -32.62 0.14 -8.87
CA ASP A 13 -32.08 -0.64 -7.75
C ASP A 13 -31.34 -1.90 -8.23
N GLU A 14 -31.80 -2.50 -9.34
CA GLU A 14 -31.16 -3.66 -9.98
C GLU A 14 -29.88 -3.27 -10.72
N LEU A 15 -29.88 -2.08 -11.34
CA LEU A 15 -28.68 -1.50 -11.94
C LEU A 15 -27.63 -1.18 -10.87
N ASP A 16 -28.01 -0.56 -9.76
CA ASP A 16 -27.11 -0.23 -8.67
C ASP A 16 -26.47 -1.50 -8.06
N LEU A 17 -27.22 -2.60 -7.98
CA LEU A 17 -26.68 -3.88 -7.53
C LEU A 17 -25.67 -4.46 -8.54
N LEU A 18 -25.97 -4.41 -9.84
CA LEU A 18 -25.04 -4.86 -10.89
C LEU A 18 -23.77 -4.00 -10.93
N GLU A 19 -23.90 -2.69 -10.76
CA GLU A 19 -22.77 -1.76 -10.65
C GLU A 19 -21.94 -2.03 -9.38
N ALA A 20 -22.59 -2.36 -8.25
CA ALA A 20 -21.91 -2.70 -7.00
C ALA A 20 -21.10 -4.01 -7.08
N VAL A 21 -21.55 -4.99 -7.86
CA VAL A 21 -20.77 -6.21 -8.16
C VAL A 21 -19.71 -5.95 -9.24
N GLY A 22 -19.72 -4.76 -9.86
CA GLY A 22 -18.67 -4.30 -10.78
C GLY A 22 -18.89 -4.71 -12.24
N TYR A 23 -20.15 -4.91 -12.63
CA TYR A 23 -20.57 -5.01 -14.02
C TYR A 23 -21.09 -3.64 -14.46
N LEU A 24 -20.44 -3.04 -15.46
CA LEU A 24 -20.76 -1.69 -15.94
C LEU A 24 -21.23 -1.68 -17.41
N ASP A 25 -20.91 -2.75 -18.15
CA ASP A 25 -21.17 -2.88 -19.58
C ASP A 25 -22.01 -4.12 -19.89
N ALA A 26 -22.91 -3.99 -20.87
CA ALA A 26 -23.83 -5.06 -21.29
C ALA A 26 -23.10 -6.31 -21.80
N GLN A 27 -21.95 -6.12 -22.45
CA GLN A 27 -21.13 -7.22 -22.95
C GLN A 27 -20.53 -8.06 -21.80
N GLU A 28 -20.00 -7.41 -20.77
CA GLU A 28 -19.42 -8.10 -19.61
C GLU A 28 -20.48 -8.91 -18.86
N LEU A 29 -21.71 -8.39 -18.76
CA LEU A 29 -22.83 -9.10 -18.15
C LEU A 29 -23.22 -10.35 -18.96
N CYS A 30 -23.17 -10.29 -20.29
CA CYS A 30 -23.45 -11.44 -21.15
C CYS A 30 -22.38 -12.54 -21.07
N GLU A 31 -21.11 -12.16 -20.94
CA GLU A 31 -19.97 -13.10 -20.90
C GLU A 31 -19.74 -13.72 -19.52
N ALA A 32 -20.37 -13.19 -18.47
CA ALA A 32 -20.21 -13.65 -17.09
C ALA A 32 -20.69 -15.10 -16.85
N ASN A 33 -19.97 -15.84 -16.01
CA ASN A 33 -20.42 -17.15 -15.53
C ASN A 33 -21.69 -16.99 -14.67
N PRO A 34 -22.84 -17.57 -15.05
CA PRO A 34 -24.11 -17.36 -14.35
C PRO A 34 -24.10 -17.84 -12.89
N VAL A 35 -23.36 -18.91 -12.58
CA VAL A 35 -23.35 -19.49 -11.22
C VAL A 35 -22.58 -18.59 -10.25
N GLU A 36 -21.38 -18.16 -10.66
CA GLU A 36 -20.54 -17.28 -9.83
C GLU A 36 -21.16 -15.90 -9.67
N LEU A 37 -21.78 -15.38 -10.74
CA LEU A 37 -22.44 -14.07 -10.71
C LEU A 37 -23.63 -14.07 -9.76
N LEU A 38 -24.44 -15.12 -9.74
CA LEU A 38 -25.58 -15.24 -8.84
C LEU A 38 -25.13 -15.24 -7.36
N ASP A 39 -24.09 -16.00 -7.02
CA ASP A 39 -23.56 -16.05 -5.65
C ASP A 39 -23.05 -14.68 -5.18
N GLU A 40 -22.34 -13.95 -6.03
CA GLU A 40 -21.84 -12.60 -5.71
C GLU A 40 -22.98 -11.58 -5.62
N LEU A 41 -24.02 -11.69 -6.45
CA LEU A 41 -25.20 -10.83 -6.37
C LEU A 41 -25.99 -11.06 -5.08
N ILE A 42 -26.17 -12.32 -4.66
CA ILE A 42 -26.82 -12.64 -3.38
C ILE A 42 -26.00 -12.07 -2.21
N LYS A 43 -24.67 -12.23 -2.24
CA LYS A 43 -23.77 -11.73 -1.20
C LYS A 43 -23.74 -10.20 -1.15
N ALA A 44 -23.70 -9.54 -2.29
CA ALA A 44 -23.76 -8.08 -2.40
C ALA A 44 -25.12 -7.56 -1.91
N ASN A 45 -26.23 -8.18 -2.31
CA ASN A 45 -27.56 -7.75 -1.89
C ASN A 45 -27.78 -7.93 -0.38
N ARG A 46 -27.24 -8.99 0.24
CA ARG A 46 -27.24 -9.15 1.71
C ARG A 46 -26.46 -8.08 2.46
N THR A 47 -25.49 -7.45 1.79
CA THR A 47 -24.63 -6.42 2.39
C THR A 47 -25.19 -5.01 2.16
N LEU A 48 -25.79 -4.78 0.99
CA LEU A 48 -26.20 -3.46 0.52
C LEU A 48 -27.72 -3.23 0.61
N GLU A 49 -28.51 -4.30 0.76
CA GLU A 49 -29.97 -4.29 0.88
C GLU A 49 -30.66 -3.46 -0.22
N LEU A 50 -30.14 -3.55 -1.46
CA LEU A 50 -30.60 -2.73 -2.59
C LEU A 50 -31.93 -3.23 -3.16
N ILE A 51 -32.13 -4.55 -3.24
CA ILE A 51 -33.36 -5.17 -3.75
C ILE A 51 -34.05 -5.93 -2.60
N PRO A 52 -35.38 -5.83 -2.46
CA PRO A 52 -36.14 -6.48 -1.38
C PRO A 52 -36.15 -8.01 -1.42
N HIS A 53 -35.79 -8.62 -2.55
CA HIS A 53 -35.77 -10.07 -2.73
C HIS A 53 -34.37 -10.54 -3.14
N GLU A 54 -33.95 -11.73 -2.69
CA GLU A 54 -32.69 -12.31 -3.14
C GLU A 54 -32.74 -12.56 -4.66
N PRO A 55 -31.70 -12.15 -5.41
CA PRO A 55 -31.67 -12.34 -6.86
C PRO A 55 -31.69 -13.84 -7.18
N THR A 56 -32.56 -14.24 -8.11
CA THR A 56 -32.74 -15.62 -8.56
C THR A 56 -32.08 -15.86 -9.92
N ALA A 57 -31.83 -17.12 -10.28
CA ALA A 57 -31.28 -17.48 -11.59
C ALA A 57 -32.16 -16.98 -12.76
N GLU A 58 -33.48 -17.00 -12.58
CA GLU A 58 -34.45 -16.50 -13.56
C GLU A 58 -34.32 -14.99 -13.80
N LEU A 59 -34.08 -14.23 -12.73
CA LEU A 59 -33.87 -12.78 -12.80
C LEU A 59 -32.55 -12.46 -13.50
N LEU A 60 -31.49 -13.23 -13.21
CA LEU A 60 -30.20 -13.08 -13.89
C LEU A 60 -30.28 -13.41 -15.39
N ASP A 61 -31.04 -14.43 -15.76
CA ASP A 61 -31.28 -14.78 -17.17
C ASP A 61 -32.08 -13.69 -17.89
N HIS A 62 -33.05 -13.07 -17.21
CA HIS A 62 -33.77 -11.89 -17.71
C HIS A 62 -32.80 -10.73 -17.98
N TRP A 63 -31.93 -10.38 -17.03
CA TRP A 63 -30.94 -9.32 -17.20
C TRP A 63 -29.96 -9.58 -18.34
N LYS A 64 -29.48 -10.82 -18.48
CA LYS A 64 -28.64 -11.24 -19.61
C LYS A 64 -29.40 -11.18 -20.95
N GLY A 65 -30.69 -11.50 -20.94
CA GLY A 65 -31.56 -11.40 -22.11
C GLY A 65 -31.72 -9.95 -22.59
N GLU A 66 -31.97 -9.02 -21.67
CA GLU A 66 -32.07 -7.59 -21.96
C GLU A 66 -30.73 -6.99 -22.41
N ALA A 67 -29.62 -7.39 -21.80
CA ALA A 67 -28.28 -7.00 -22.23
C ALA A 67 -27.95 -7.50 -23.64
N LYS A 68 -28.36 -8.72 -24.01
CA LYS A 68 -28.21 -9.26 -25.38
C LYS A 68 -29.01 -8.48 -26.41
N LYS A 69 -30.25 -8.07 -26.07
CA LYS A 69 -31.08 -7.22 -26.95
C LYS A 69 -30.41 -5.87 -27.19
N ALA A 70 -29.92 -5.22 -26.13
CA ALA A 70 -29.19 -3.95 -26.23
C ALA A 70 -27.90 -4.06 -27.04
N LEU A 71 -27.21 -5.22 -27.01
CA LEU A 71 -26.05 -5.49 -27.87
C LEU A 71 -26.44 -5.71 -29.34
N GLY A 72 -27.59 -6.36 -29.59
CA GLY A 72 -28.12 -6.63 -30.93
C GLY A 72 -28.42 -5.36 -31.73
N ASP A 73 -28.89 -4.31 -31.06
CA ASP A 73 -29.18 -3.01 -31.70
C ASP A 73 -27.89 -2.22 -32.03
N ALA A 74 -26.80 -2.46 -31.31
CA ALA A 74 -25.50 -1.81 -31.56
C ALA A 74 -24.65 -2.50 -32.65
N TYR A 75 -24.94 -3.77 -32.99
CA TYR A 75 -24.12 -4.59 -33.89
C TYR A 75 -24.40 -4.35 -35.39
N VAL A 76 -25.56 -3.81 -35.77
CA VAL A 76 -25.91 -3.56 -37.19
C VAL A 76 -25.08 -2.40 -37.80
N ALA A 77 -24.51 -1.51 -36.98
CA ALA A 77 -23.74 -0.36 -37.48
C ALA A 77 -22.21 -0.58 -37.59
N GLY A 78 -21.66 -1.64 -36.98
CA GLY A 78 -20.20 -1.81 -36.82
C GLY A 78 -19.55 -2.93 -37.64
N ALA A 79 -20.32 -3.80 -38.28
CA ALA A 79 -19.84 -5.08 -38.82
C ALA A 79 -19.05 -5.02 -40.14
N GLN A 80 -18.77 -3.85 -40.73
CA GLN A 80 -18.05 -3.75 -42.01
C GLN A 80 -16.55 -3.40 -41.91
N ALA A 81 -15.96 -3.21 -40.73
CA ALA A 81 -14.58 -2.71 -40.62
C ALA A 81 -13.54 -3.67 -40.01
N GLY A 82 -13.91 -4.81 -39.42
CA GLY A 82 -13.01 -5.56 -38.51
C GLY A 82 -12.49 -6.93 -38.98
N ALA A 83 -13.00 -7.50 -40.08
CA ALA A 83 -12.78 -8.92 -40.42
C ALA A 83 -11.46 -9.23 -41.16
N ALA A 84 -10.40 -8.45 -40.91
CA ALA A 84 -9.09 -8.74 -41.49
C ALA A 84 -7.96 -8.28 -40.56
N ARG A 85 -7.62 -9.12 -39.56
CA ARG A 85 -6.21 -9.41 -39.18
C ARG A 85 -6.12 -10.31 -37.95
N VAL A 86 -5.23 -11.29 -38.08
CA VAL A 86 -4.55 -12.10 -37.05
C VAL A 86 -5.25 -13.41 -36.64
N ALA A 87 -4.87 -14.48 -37.35
CA ALA A 87 -4.85 -15.84 -36.81
C ALA A 87 -3.56 -16.06 -35.98
N PRO A 88 -3.57 -16.78 -34.86
CA PRO A 88 -2.37 -17.13 -34.11
C PRO A 88 -1.77 -18.47 -34.57
N SER A 89 -0.46 -18.49 -34.77
CA SER A 89 0.35 -19.69 -34.97
C SER A 89 0.65 -20.37 -33.63
N VAL A 90 0.30 -21.65 -33.51
CA VAL A 90 0.62 -22.54 -32.39
C VAL A 90 1.94 -23.26 -32.71
N ASP A 91 2.89 -23.22 -31.79
CA ASP A 91 4.08 -24.09 -31.80
C ASP A 91 4.00 -25.08 -30.63
N SER A 92 4.47 -26.30 -30.88
CA SER A 92 4.06 -27.54 -30.23
C SER A 92 5.22 -28.14 -29.44
N GLY A 93 4.98 -28.62 -28.22
CA GLY A 93 5.98 -29.44 -27.54
C GLY A 93 5.69 -29.81 -26.09
N GLU A 94 4.68 -30.67 -25.83
CA GLU A 94 4.69 -31.57 -24.66
C GLU A 94 3.68 -32.73 -24.85
N GLN A 95 4.10 -33.94 -24.46
CA GLN A 95 3.47 -35.22 -24.82
C GLN A 95 2.13 -35.49 -24.10
N PRO A 96 1.21 -36.29 -24.69
CA PRO A 96 -0.18 -36.42 -24.23
C PRO A 96 -0.41 -37.37 -23.04
N ASP A 97 0.56 -38.24 -22.71
CA ASP A 97 0.28 -39.44 -21.90
C ASP A 97 0.23 -39.21 -20.37
N GLU A 98 0.79 -38.13 -19.84
CA GLU A 98 0.79 -37.88 -18.38
C GLU A 98 -0.52 -37.22 -17.88
N ARG A 99 -1.24 -36.54 -18.78
CA ARG A 99 -2.45 -35.77 -18.41
C ARG A 99 -3.68 -36.66 -18.25
N GLU A 100 -3.78 -37.75 -19.02
CA GLU A 100 -4.86 -38.73 -18.89
C GLU A 100 -4.72 -39.61 -17.65
N ALA A 101 -3.48 -39.96 -17.25
CA ALA A 101 -3.23 -40.71 -16.03
C ALA A 101 -3.59 -39.91 -14.75
N PHE A 102 -3.32 -38.60 -14.75
CA PHE A 102 -3.68 -37.74 -13.62
C PHE A 102 -5.19 -37.53 -13.49
N LEU A 103 -5.92 -37.40 -14.61
CA LEU A 103 -7.38 -37.20 -14.59
C LEU A 103 -8.14 -38.47 -14.18
N ALA A 104 -7.61 -39.67 -14.49
CA ALA A 104 -8.19 -40.93 -14.04
C ALA A 104 -8.02 -41.15 -12.51
N ALA A 105 -6.89 -40.72 -11.92
CA ALA A 105 -6.62 -40.90 -10.50
C ALA A 105 -7.44 -39.99 -9.56
N VAL A 106 -7.92 -38.84 -10.05
CA VAL A 106 -8.74 -37.91 -9.25
C VAL A 106 -10.22 -38.34 -9.19
N ALA A 107 -10.65 -39.26 -10.05
CA ALA A 107 -12.06 -39.62 -10.18
C ALA A 107 -12.60 -40.63 -9.13
N GLU A 108 -11.76 -41.24 -8.28
CA GLU A 108 -12.17 -42.35 -7.40
C GLU A 108 -12.01 -42.09 -5.89
N VAL A 109 -12.24 -40.88 -5.38
CA VAL A 109 -12.32 -40.65 -3.92
C VAL A 109 -13.75 -40.26 -3.52
N PRO A 110 -14.57 -41.17 -3.00
CA PRO A 110 -15.88 -40.82 -2.47
C PRO A 110 -15.71 -40.10 -1.12
N VAL A 111 -16.15 -38.85 -1.06
CA VAL A 111 -16.21 -38.05 0.18
C VAL A 111 -17.52 -38.38 0.90
N ASP A 112 -17.41 -39.09 2.03
CA ASP A 112 -18.53 -39.39 2.92
C ASP A 112 -18.86 -38.15 3.78
N LEU A 113 -20.05 -37.59 3.59
CA LEU A 113 -20.51 -36.32 4.17
C LEU A 113 -21.15 -36.45 5.57
N ASN A 114 -21.00 -37.58 6.27
CA ASN A 114 -21.71 -37.83 7.54
C ASN A 114 -20.84 -38.30 8.71
N ARG A 115 -19.73 -37.61 9.02
CA ARG A 115 -18.98 -37.87 10.27
C ARG A 115 -19.41 -36.92 11.40
N ARG A 116 -20.17 -37.45 12.38
CA ARG A 116 -20.48 -36.73 13.64
C ARG A 116 -19.20 -36.53 14.46
N LYS A 117 -19.05 -35.32 14.99
CA LYS A 117 -17.97 -34.85 15.87
C LYS A 117 -17.93 -35.67 17.17
N SER A 118 -16.82 -36.34 17.46
CA SER A 118 -16.59 -37.02 18.74
C SER A 118 -15.76 -36.14 19.68
N GLU A 119 -16.24 -35.88 20.90
CA GLU A 119 -15.63 -34.99 21.90
C GLU A 119 -14.56 -35.68 22.79
N SER A 120 -13.97 -36.79 22.36
CA SER A 120 -12.87 -37.43 23.10
C SER A 120 -11.53 -36.76 22.78
N PRO A 121 -10.63 -36.55 23.75
CA PRO A 121 -9.28 -36.07 23.47
C PRO A 121 -8.58 -37.07 22.55
N VAL A 122 -8.09 -36.57 21.42
CA VAL A 122 -7.39 -37.37 20.41
C VAL A 122 -5.89 -37.14 20.61
N ASN A 123 -5.13 -38.21 20.82
CA ASN A 123 -3.68 -38.12 20.91
C ASN A 123 -3.07 -37.99 19.51
N PHE A 124 -2.58 -36.81 19.16
CA PHE A 124 -1.97 -36.55 17.85
C PHE A 124 -0.48 -36.93 17.80
N GLU A 125 0.15 -37.29 18.93
CA GLU A 125 1.55 -37.73 18.96
C GLU A 125 1.77 -39.13 18.37
N ASP A 126 0.68 -39.89 18.21
CA ASP A 126 0.69 -41.21 17.56
C ASP A 126 0.51 -41.13 16.03
N ASP A 127 0.29 -39.93 15.48
CA ASP A 127 0.16 -39.73 14.04
C ASP A 127 1.55 -39.77 13.36
N LEU A 128 1.70 -40.63 12.36
CA LEU A 128 2.93 -40.81 11.57
C LEU A 128 3.44 -39.50 10.97
N GLU A 129 2.54 -38.59 10.56
CA GLU A 129 2.92 -37.30 9.99
C GLU A 129 3.45 -36.35 11.08
N VAL A 130 2.87 -36.40 12.28
CA VAL A 130 3.29 -35.60 13.45
C VAL A 130 4.61 -36.10 14.02
N GLN A 131 4.82 -37.42 14.09
CA GLN A 131 6.11 -37.99 14.52
C GLN A 131 7.26 -37.58 13.60
N SER A 132 7.05 -37.62 12.28
CA SER A 132 8.04 -37.13 11.32
C SER A 132 8.37 -35.64 11.47
N MET A 133 7.43 -34.86 12.03
CA MET A 133 7.60 -33.45 12.32
C MET A 133 8.35 -33.23 13.63
N LEU A 134 8.03 -33.99 14.68
CA LEU A 134 8.72 -33.94 15.97
C LEU A 134 10.19 -34.32 15.84
N ASP A 135 10.52 -35.31 15.00
CA ASP A 135 11.90 -35.71 14.70
C ASP A 135 12.75 -34.59 14.07
N VAL A 136 12.10 -33.63 13.38
CA VAL A 136 12.76 -32.48 12.72
C VAL A 136 12.63 -31.20 13.55
N SER A 137 11.77 -31.19 14.57
CA SER A 137 11.49 -30.03 15.41
C SER A 137 12.55 -29.91 16.51
N PRO A 138 13.07 -28.70 16.78
CA PRO A 138 13.96 -28.50 17.92
C PRO A 138 13.23 -28.85 19.21
N GLU A 139 13.84 -29.71 20.03
CA GLU A 139 13.29 -30.17 21.30
C GLU A 139 13.08 -28.96 22.23
N ALA A 140 11.86 -28.80 22.74
CA ALA A 140 11.52 -27.71 23.63
C ALA A 140 12.05 -28.02 25.05
N GLU A 141 13.26 -27.55 25.36
CA GLU A 141 13.80 -27.71 26.71
C GLU A 141 13.13 -26.72 27.68
N PRO A 142 12.62 -27.19 28.82
CA PRO A 142 12.03 -26.32 29.83
C PRO A 142 13.09 -25.39 30.41
N VAL A 143 12.82 -24.08 30.43
CA VAL A 143 13.77 -23.09 30.94
C VAL A 143 13.99 -23.28 32.45
N PRO A 144 15.23 -23.54 32.91
CA PRO A 144 15.53 -23.69 34.33
C PRO A 144 15.21 -22.41 35.12
N ALA A 145 14.61 -22.57 36.31
CA ALA A 145 14.20 -21.43 37.15
C ALA A 145 15.36 -20.50 37.56
N GLU A 146 16.59 -21.01 37.63
CA GLU A 146 17.78 -20.21 37.92
C GLU A 146 18.11 -19.18 36.82
N LEU A 147 17.87 -19.53 35.55
CA LEU A 147 18.11 -18.65 34.41
C LEU A 147 17.07 -17.52 34.33
N ILE A 148 15.82 -17.82 34.67
CA ILE A 148 14.73 -16.83 34.77
C ILE A 148 15.10 -15.74 35.79
N LYS A 149 15.61 -16.15 36.96
CA LYS A 149 16.01 -15.23 38.02
C LYS A 149 17.29 -14.44 37.68
N ARG A 150 18.28 -15.06 37.04
CA ARG A 150 19.54 -14.40 36.67
C ARG A 150 19.35 -13.34 35.57
N HIS A 151 18.47 -13.60 34.61
CA HIS A 151 18.20 -12.70 33.49
C HIS A 151 16.96 -11.82 33.69
N ASN A 152 16.31 -11.93 34.85
CA ASN A 152 15.10 -11.19 35.22
C ASN A 152 14.01 -11.25 34.14
N LEU A 153 13.81 -12.46 33.58
CA LEU A 153 12.84 -12.71 32.52
C LEU A 153 11.44 -12.70 33.12
N ALA A 154 10.52 -11.91 32.55
CA ALA A 154 9.12 -11.98 32.94
C ALA A 154 8.50 -13.26 32.38
N VAL A 155 7.52 -13.83 33.10
CA VAL A 155 6.82 -15.05 32.64
C VAL A 155 6.15 -14.84 31.28
N SER A 156 5.73 -13.60 30.98
CA SER A 156 5.19 -13.20 29.66
C SER A 156 6.20 -13.24 28.51
N ASP A 157 7.49 -13.24 28.82
CA ASP A 157 8.56 -13.24 27.81
C ASP A 157 8.97 -14.67 27.42
N ILE A 158 8.46 -15.68 28.13
CA ILE A 158 8.65 -17.09 27.83
C ILE A 158 7.47 -17.53 26.95
N ALA A 159 7.76 -17.98 25.72
CA ALA A 159 6.73 -18.45 24.81
C ALA A 159 6.00 -19.67 25.40
N GLU A 160 4.68 -19.61 25.47
CA GLU A 160 3.85 -20.74 25.92
C GLU A 160 4.00 -21.90 24.93
N GLY A 161 4.47 -23.05 25.43
CA GLY A 161 4.45 -24.30 24.68
C GLY A 161 3.07 -24.92 24.79
N VAL A 162 2.40 -25.13 23.66
CA VAL A 162 1.13 -25.85 23.61
C VAL A 162 1.43 -27.35 23.62
N LEU A 163 0.97 -28.06 24.66
CA LEU A 163 1.04 -29.52 24.73
C LEU A 163 -0.02 -30.10 23.80
N LEU A 164 0.41 -30.86 22.79
CA LEU A 164 -0.47 -31.46 21.78
C LEU A 164 -1.38 -32.56 22.34
N THR A 165 -1.11 -33.00 23.56
CA THR A 165 -1.85 -34.00 24.33
C THR A 165 -3.18 -33.49 24.91
N ASP A 166 -3.38 -32.17 25.02
CA ASP A 166 -4.56 -31.57 25.69
C ASP A 166 -5.51 -30.80 24.74
N CYS A 167 -5.41 -31.01 23.42
CA CYS A 167 -6.29 -30.35 22.45
C CYS A 167 -7.70 -30.98 22.41
N GLN A 168 -8.76 -30.20 22.67
CA GLN A 168 -10.16 -30.63 22.53
C GLN A 168 -10.75 -30.21 21.17
N GLY A 169 -11.27 -31.18 20.41
CA GLY A 169 -12.01 -30.98 19.16
C GLY A 169 -11.17 -31.10 17.87
N ASP A 170 -11.83 -30.99 16.71
CA ASP A 170 -11.20 -31.01 15.38
C ASP A 170 -10.34 -29.75 15.19
N VAL A 171 -9.07 -29.82 15.59
CA VAL A 171 -8.08 -28.77 15.31
C VAL A 171 -7.33 -29.17 14.04
N GLU A 172 -7.64 -28.52 12.91
CA GLU A 172 -6.83 -28.65 11.70
C GLU A 172 -5.45 -27.98 11.92
N MET A 173 -4.44 -28.77 12.26
CA MET A 173 -3.05 -28.30 12.31
C MET A 173 -2.54 -28.10 10.88
N LYS A 174 -2.59 -26.85 10.40
CA LYS A 174 -2.06 -26.50 9.08
C LYS A 174 -0.55 -26.38 9.14
N VAL A 175 0.13 -27.50 8.90
CA VAL A 175 1.59 -27.60 8.87
C VAL A 175 2.12 -26.79 7.69
N VAL A 176 2.82 -25.71 8.00
CA VAL A 176 3.47 -24.87 7.00
C VAL A 176 4.96 -25.14 7.07
N THR A 177 5.43 -26.15 6.33
CA THR A 177 6.87 -26.31 6.10
C THR A 177 7.37 -25.15 5.22
N PRO A 178 8.36 -24.37 5.67
CA PRO A 178 8.87 -23.26 4.88
C PRO A 178 10.04 -23.76 4.05
N LYS A 179 9.77 -24.31 2.86
CA LYS A 179 10.73 -24.26 1.75
C LYS A 179 10.02 -24.49 0.42
N VAL A 180 10.08 -23.45 -0.41
CA VAL A 180 9.91 -23.43 -1.88
C VAL A 180 8.48 -23.37 -2.48
N ARG A 181 7.39 -23.77 -1.82
CA ARG A 181 6.06 -23.84 -2.49
C ARG A 181 5.13 -22.60 -2.38
N LYS A 182 5.66 -21.36 -2.32
CA LYS A 182 4.90 -20.21 -1.79
C LYS A 182 4.94 -18.88 -2.56
N GLN A 183 4.66 -18.89 -3.86
CA GLN A 183 4.18 -17.67 -4.51
C GLN A 183 2.81 -17.87 -5.18
N GLN A 184 2.64 -18.96 -5.92
CA GLN A 184 1.40 -19.23 -6.64
C GLN A 184 0.24 -19.59 -5.68
N GLN A 185 0.48 -20.48 -4.71
CA GLN A 185 -0.55 -20.85 -3.72
C GLN A 185 -0.93 -19.70 -2.77
N ARG A 186 0.03 -18.79 -2.47
CA ARG A 186 -0.24 -17.59 -1.67
C ARG A 186 -1.13 -16.61 -2.45
N ARG A 187 -0.83 -16.37 -3.74
CA ARG A 187 -1.71 -15.57 -4.61
C ARG A 187 -3.11 -16.17 -4.68
N ILE A 188 -3.25 -17.46 -4.95
CA ILE A 188 -4.56 -18.12 -5.07
C ILE A 188 -5.38 -17.98 -3.78
N ASN A 189 -4.76 -18.14 -2.61
CA ASN A 189 -5.47 -18.02 -1.33
C ASN A 189 -5.77 -16.57 -0.93
N GLU A 190 -4.91 -15.61 -1.30
CA GLU A 190 -5.14 -14.18 -1.06
C GLU A 190 -6.24 -13.62 -1.97
N VAL A 191 -6.29 -14.09 -3.22
CA VAL A 191 -7.34 -13.84 -4.21
C VAL A 191 -8.68 -14.41 -3.74
N LYS A 192 -8.71 -15.66 -3.27
CA LYS A 192 -9.93 -16.26 -2.65
C LYS A 192 -10.41 -15.50 -1.42
N ARG A 193 -9.49 -14.96 -0.59
CA ARG A 193 -9.83 -14.22 0.63
C ARG A 193 -10.39 -12.82 0.36
N THR A 194 -10.05 -12.23 -0.79
CA THR A 194 -10.39 -10.84 -1.15
C THR A 194 -11.55 -10.73 -2.13
N GLY A 195 -12.05 -11.86 -2.69
CA GLY A 195 -13.10 -11.84 -3.71
C GLY A 195 -12.64 -11.23 -5.04
N LEU A 196 -11.32 -11.10 -5.24
CA LEU A 196 -10.77 -10.52 -6.45
C LEU A 196 -10.81 -11.56 -7.59
N MET A 197 -11.46 -11.23 -8.70
CA MET A 197 -11.48 -12.07 -9.91
C MET A 197 -10.08 -12.16 -10.51
N THR A 198 -9.40 -13.30 -10.36
CA THR A 198 -8.05 -13.55 -10.90
C THR A 198 -7.97 -13.43 -12.42
N SER A 199 -9.07 -13.71 -13.13
CA SER A 199 -9.18 -13.53 -14.58
C SER A 199 -9.08 -12.07 -15.02
N ARG A 200 -9.34 -11.12 -14.11
CA ARG A 200 -9.29 -9.67 -14.37
C ARG A 200 -7.94 -9.04 -13.99
N ILE A 201 -7.07 -9.79 -13.28
CA ILE A 201 -5.74 -9.34 -12.91
C ILE A 201 -4.79 -9.67 -14.06
N ARG A 202 -4.44 -8.66 -14.86
CA ARG A 202 -3.45 -8.81 -15.94
C ARG A 202 -2.06 -9.03 -15.35
N ASP A 203 -1.29 -9.91 -15.98
CA ASP A 203 0.12 -10.08 -15.65
C ASP A 203 0.92 -8.84 -16.06
N PHE A 204 1.99 -8.55 -15.31
CA PHE A 204 2.85 -7.38 -15.54
C PHE A 204 3.41 -7.32 -16.98
N ASN A 205 3.58 -8.48 -17.63
CA ASN A 205 4.06 -8.56 -19.01
C ASN A 205 2.99 -8.14 -20.05
N GLN A 206 1.69 -8.30 -19.75
CA GLN A 206 0.59 -7.78 -20.57
C GLN A 206 0.30 -6.30 -20.28
N ALA A 207 0.65 -5.81 -19.09
CA ALA A 207 0.52 -4.40 -18.76
C ALA A 207 1.56 -3.52 -19.47
N GLU A 208 2.69 -4.08 -19.90
CA GLU A 208 3.75 -3.37 -20.62
C GLU A 208 3.43 -3.16 -22.11
N SER A 209 2.58 -4.00 -22.70
CA SER A 209 2.21 -3.91 -24.12
C SER A 209 1.17 -2.84 -24.44
N ASP A 210 0.38 -2.42 -23.44
CA ASP A 210 -0.68 -1.45 -23.63
C ASP A 210 -0.31 -0.10 -22.99
N ASP A 211 0.11 0.84 -23.83
CA ASP A 211 0.39 2.22 -23.44
C ASP A 211 -0.94 2.98 -23.25
N HIS A 212 -1.66 2.66 -22.16
CA HIS A 212 -2.94 3.30 -21.84
C HIS A 212 -2.71 4.72 -21.30
N HIS A 213 -2.77 5.70 -22.20
CA HIS A 213 -2.81 7.11 -21.80
C HIS A 213 -4.19 7.44 -21.22
N VAL A 214 -4.38 7.18 -19.92
CA VAL A 214 -5.58 7.60 -19.19
C VAL A 214 -5.59 9.13 -19.14
N LYS A 215 -6.52 9.73 -19.88
CA LYS A 215 -6.74 11.18 -19.86
C LYS A 215 -7.05 11.58 -18.41
N PRO A 216 -6.28 12.50 -17.80
CA PRO A 216 -6.52 12.88 -16.41
C PRO A 216 -7.94 13.41 -16.28
N LEU A 217 -8.67 12.95 -15.25
CA LEU A 217 -10.02 13.43 -14.96
C LEU A 217 -10.02 14.96 -14.94
N ASP A 218 -11.03 15.56 -15.58
CA ASP A 218 -11.25 17.00 -15.53
C ASP A 218 -11.32 17.42 -14.08
N LYS A 219 -10.34 18.22 -13.65
CA LYS A 219 -10.35 18.81 -12.32
C LYS A 219 -11.53 19.75 -12.28
N GLY A 220 -12.64 19.29 -11.69
CA GLY A 220 -13.73 20.16 -11.28
C GLY A 220 -13.20 21.32 -10.44
N ALA A 221 -13.98 22.39 -10.33
CA ALA A 221 -13.61 23.60 -9.58
C ALA A 221 -12.93 23.19 -8.26
N GLN A 222 -11.70 23.68 -8.07
CA GLN A 222 -10.84 23.32 -6.95
C GLN A 222 -11.52 23.76 -5.65
N ARG A 223 -12.38 22.90 -5.10
CA ARG A 223 -12.93 23.08 -3.76
C ARG A 223 -11.73 23.05 -2.83
N ASP A 224 -11.51 24.13 -2.10
CA ASP A 224 -10.50 24.18 -1.04
C ASP A 224 -10.94 23.21 0.07
N VAL A 225 -10.60 21.93 -0.09
CA VAL A 225 -10.92 20.83 0.84
C VAL A 225 -10.30 21.06 2.24
N VAL A 226 -9.43 22.05 2.39
CA VAL A 226 -8.80 22.38 3.66
C VAL A 226 -9.27 23.76 4.11
N SER A 227 -10.08 23.78 5.16
CA SER A 227 -10.58 24.99 5.79
C SER A 227 -9.44 25.97 6.09
N VAL A 228 -9.51 27.11 5.39
CA VAL A 228 -8.70 28.29 5.72
C VAL A 228 -9.10 28.67 7.15
N SER A 229 -8.14 28.64 8.09
CA SER A 229 -8.43 29.02 9.47
C SER A 229 -8.90 30.47 9.50
N ALA A 230 -10.06 30.71 10.12
CA ALA A 230 -10.66 32.03 10.22
C ALA A 230 -9.63 33.05 10.78
N GLY A 231 -9.41 34.14 10.05
CA GLY A 231 -8.52 35.24 10.45
C GLY A 231 -7.03 35.08 10.10
N LEU A 232 -6.52 33.90 9.75
CA LEU A 232 -5.07 33.73 9.54
C LEU A 232 -4.56 34.28 8.20
N ASN A 233 -5.40 34.22 7.18
CA ASN A 233 -5.13 34.73 5.82
C ASN A 233 -5.97 35.98 5.49
N ALA A 234 -6.55 36.64 6.50
CA ALA A 234 -7.35 37.84 6.29
C ALA A 234 -6.48 38.95 5.66
N GLY A 235 -6.92 39.48 4.52
CA GLY A 235 -6.20 40.53 3.79
C GLY A 235 -4.93 40.09 3.04
N ILE A 236 -4.65 38.78 2.98
CA ILE A 236 -3.48 38.24 2.28
C ILE A 236 -3.95 37.58 0.97
N SER A 237 -3.38 37.99 -0.16
CA SER A 237 -3.76 37.41 -1.45
C SER A 237 -3.42 35.91 -1.53
N PRO A 238 -4.29 35.06 -2.12
CA PRO A 238 -4.07 33.62 -2.24
C PRO A 238 -2.81 33.24 -3.01
N GLU A 239 -2.31 34.13 -3.86
CA GLU A 239 -1.10 33.92 -4.66
C GLU A 239 0.19 34.24 -3.89
N SER A 240 0.11 35.00 -2.80
CA SER A 240 1.28 35.41 -2.04
C SER A 240 1.99 34.21 -1.37
N ARG A 241 3.31 34.33 -1.18
CA ARG A 241 4.11 33.34 -0.43
C ARG A 241 3.77 33.32 1.06
N ARG A 242 3.21 34.42 1.57
CA ARG A 242 2.80 34.58 2.97
C ARG A 242 1.43 33.94 3.26
N PHE A 243 0.67 33.59 2.23
CA PHE A 243 -0.60 32.88 2.38
C PHE A 243 -0.36 31.50 2.97
N VAL A 244 -0.86 31.27 4.18
CA VAL A 244 -0.63 30.04 4.94
C VAL A 244 -1.55 28.95 4.38
N ARG A 245 -0.95 27.87 3.86
CA ARG A 245 -1.68 26.77 3.22
C ARG A 245 -1.57 25.47 4.04
N GLY A 246 -2.61 24.65 3.94
CA GLY A 246 -2.55 23.23 4.27
C GLY A 246 -2.86 22.85 5.72
N VAL A 247 -2.51 21.61 6.05
CA VAL A 247 -2.93 20.92 7.28
C VAL A 247 -2.13 21.42 8.47
N LEU A 248 -2.81 21.61 9.62
CA LEU A 248 -2.18 22.05 10.86
C LEU A 248 -1.23 20.99 11.43
N HIS A 249 0.02 21.37 11.68
CA HIS A 249 0.93 20.52 12.45
C HIS A 249 0.60 20.61 13.96
N PRO A 250 0.49 19.48 14.68
CA PRO A 250 0.14 19.49 16.10
C PRO A 250 1.17 20.23 16.95
N GLU A 251 2.45 20.09 16.60
CA GLU A 251 3.59 20.65 17.34
C GLU A 251 4.40 21.58 16.42
N PRO A 252 3.96 22.85 16.23
CA PRO A 252 4.62 23.75 15.29
C PRO A 252 6.01 24.19 15.73
N TRP A 253 6.23 24.31 17.05
CA TRP A 253 7.50 24.75 17.61
C TRP A 253 8.62 23.75 17.32
N ARG A 254 8.35 22.44 17.43
CA ARG A 254 9.32 21.37 17.14
C ARG A 254 9.79 21.39 15.70
N VAL A 255 8.88 21.63 14.76
CA VAL A 255 9.25 21.70 13.34
C VAL A 255 10.09 22.96 13.07
N ARG A 256 9.82 24.08 13.75
CA ARG A 256 10.62 25.31 13.62
C ARG A 256 12.02 25.17 14.20
N THR A 257 12.16 24.60 15.39
CA THR A 257 13.49 24.38 16.00
C THR A 257 14.29 23.39 15.15
N ALA A 258 13.65 22.34 14.66
CA ALA A 258 14.28 21.41 13.74
C ALA A 258 14.73 22.09 12.43
N ALA A 259 13.88 22.95 11.85
CA ALA A 259 14.23 23.72 10.66
C ALA A 259 15.43 24.66 10.91
N PHE A 260 15.45 25.33 12.06
CA PHE A 260 16.55 26.21 12.47
C PHE A 260 17.88 25.48 12.52
N PHE A 261 17.97 24.37 13.27
CA PHE A 261 19.22 23.60 13.35
C PHE A 261 19.61 22.99 11.99
N SER A 262 18.65 22.61 11.16
CA SER A 262 18.95 22.11 9.80
C SER A 262 19.61 23.18 8.93
N VAL A 263 19.12 24.42 9.00
CA VAL A 263 19.71 25.56 8.27
C VAL A 263 21.06 25.94 8.87
N LEU A 264 21.15 26.00 10.21
CA LEU A 264 22.38 26.36 10.93
C LEU A 264 23.54 25.42 10.57
N VAL A 265 23.31 24.11 10.59
CA VAL A 265 24.33 23.11 10.19
C VAL A 265 24.76 23.30 8.74
N GLN A 266 23.82 23.56 7.83
CA GLN A 266 24.15 23.76 6.42
C GLN A 266 24.97 25.04 6.20
N LEU A 267 24.62 26.14 6.87
CA LEU A 267 25.38 27.38 6.80
C LEU A 267 26.78 27.24 7.41
N LEU A 268 26.89 26.63 8.59
CA LEU A 268 28.18 26.39 9.23
C LEU A 268 29.04 25.41 8.43
N LEU A 269 28.43 24.40 7.79
CA LEU A 269 29.16 23.48 6.93
C LEU A 269 29.75 24.21 5.72
N VAL A 270 28.97 25.06 5.05
CA VAL A 270 29.47 25.90 3.95
C VAL A 270 30.58 26.84 4.45
N LEU A 271 30.36 27.51 5.57
CA LEU A 271 31.34 28.44 6.14
C LEU A 271 32.63 27.73 6.55
N THR A 272 32.57 26.51 7.08
CA THR A 272 33.76 25.73 7.44
C THR A 272 34.47 25.21 6.19
N VAL A 273 33.74 24.69 5.21
CA VAL A 273 34.32 24.14 3.96
C VAL A 273 35.03 25.20 3.13
N PHE A 274 34.51 26.44 3.06
CA PHE A 274 35.16 27.52 2.31
C PHE A 274 36.01 28.44 3.19
N GLY A 275 35.59 28.72 4.41
CA GLY A 275 36.26 29.67 5.30
C GLY A 275 37.60 29.16 5.80
N VAL A 276 37.72 27.89 6.19
CA VAL A 276 39.00 27.34 6.67
C VAL A 276 40.07 27.36 5.59
N PRO A 277 39.82 26.89 4.34
CA PRO A 277 40.80 27.04 3.27
C PRO A 277 41.16 28.49 2.98
N VAL A 278 40.17 29.40 2.92
CA VAL A 278 40.45 30.83 2.67
C VAL A 278 41.34 31.41 3.75
N MET A 279 41.13 31.07 5.04
CA MET A 279 42.00 31.55 6.11
C MET A 279 43.43 31.01 6.01
N ILE A 280 43.61 29.77 5.53
CA ILE A 280 44.95 29.17 5.36
C ILE A 280 45.67 29.76 4.14
N PHE A 281 44.96 30.00 3.03
CA PHE A 281 45.57 30.50 1.79
C PHE A 281 45.83 32.00 1.80
N VAL A 282 45.04 32.78 2.54
CA VAL A 282 45.26 34.22 2.70
C VAL A 282 46.16 34.46 3.91
N ASP A 283 47.38 33.93 3.84
CA ASP A 283 48.46 34.05 4.84
C ASP A 283 48.83 35.53 5.12
N GLN A 284 48.37 36.45 4.26
CA GLN A 284 48.62 37.88 4.31
C GLN A 284 47.60 38.71 5.12
N MET A 285 46.44 38.16 5.51
CA MET A 285 45.38 38.94 6.17
C MET A 285 45.21 38.69 7.68
N TYR A 286 45.74 37.59 8.23
CA TYR A 286 45.54 37.26 9.64
C TYR A 286 46.82 36.79 10.30
N ASP A 287 47.04 37.26 11.54
CA ASP A 287 48.05 36.69 12.42
C ASP A 287 47.73 35.21 12.65
N TRP A 288 48.73 34.34 12.48
CA TRP A 288 48.62 32.88 12.64
C TRP A 288 47.84 32.43 13.90
N PRO A 289 48.06 33.01 15.09
CA PRO A 289 47.29 32.70 16.28
C PRO A 289 45.78 32.99 16.15
N GLN A 290 45.40 34.08 15.49
CA GLN A 290 43.98 34.43 15.30
C GLN A 290 43.30 33.48 14.33
N ALA A 291 43.96 33.13 13.21
CA ALA A 291 43.45 32.16 12.24
C ALA A 291 43.18 30.78 12.87
N VAL A 292 44.06 30.34 13.79
CA VAL A 292 43.86 29.11 14.56
C VAL A 292 42.61 29.19 15.45
N TRP A 293 42.42 30.29 16.19
CA TRP A 293 41.24 30.46 17.05
C TRP A 293 39.93 30.50 16.26
N TRP A 294 39.90 31.18 15.11
CA TRP A 294 38.74 31.19 14.23
C TRP A 294 38.42 29.80 13.68
N THR A 295 39.46 29.04 13.29
CA THR A 295 39.31 27.68 12.79
C THR A 295 38.74 26.76 13.87
N ILE A 296 39.28 26.80 15.10
CA ILE A 296 38.76 26.05 16.25
C ILE A 296 37.31 26.46 16.54
N GLY A 297 37.01 27.77 16.52
CA GLY A 297 35.66 28.30 16.71
C GLY A 297 34.66 27.78 15.69
N LEU A 298 35.01 27.80 14.39
CA LEU A 298 34.14 27.31 13.32
C LEU A 298 33.90 25.80 13.39
N VAL A 299 34.96 25.02 13.62
CA VAL A 299 34.86 23.55 13.72
C VAL A 299 34.05 23.16 14.96
N SER A 300 34.28 23.78 16.11
CA SER A 300 33.53 23.53 17.33
C SER A 300 32.05 23.95 17.20
N ALA A 301 31.77 25.10 16.58
CA ALA A 301 30.40 25.53 16.29
C ALA A 301 29.68 24.56 15.34
N LEU A 302 30.37 24.08 14.30
CA LEU A 302 29.82 23.06 13.40
C LEU A 302 29.52 21.76 14.16
N ALA A 303 30.44 21.28 14.99
CA ALA A 303 30.25 20.07 15.79
C ALA A 303 29.06 20.20 16.76
N LEU A 304 28.97 21.32 17.48
CA LEU A 304 27.86 21.59 18.40
C LEU A 304 26.52 21.68 17.66
N SER A 305 26.47 22.41 16.55
CA SER A 305 25.25 22.53 15.75
C SER A 305 24.83 21.20 15.13
N ALA A 306 25.77 20.37 14.68
CA ALA A 306 25.50 19.03 14.17
C ALA A 306 24.91 18.14 15.27
N LEU A 307 25.45 18.19 16.48
CA LEU A 307 24.90 17.48 17.63
C LEU A 307 23.46 17.94 17.93
N CYS A 308 23.22 19.25 17.98
CA CYS A 308 21.86 19.79 18.14
C CYS A 308 20.91 19.33 17.02
N TYR A 309 21.37 19.27 15.78
CA TYR A 309 20.57 18.77 14.66
C TYR A 309 20.24 17.27 14.81
N LEU A 310 21.14 16.45 15.33
CA LEU A 310 20.85 15.03 15.59
C LEU A 310 19.76 14.85 16.66
N PHE A 311 19.80 15.65 17.73
CA PHE A 311 18.82 15.58 18.82
C PHE A 311 17.47 16.22 18.48
N TRP A 312 17.47 17.40 17.86
CA TRP A 312 16.23 18.18 17.59
C TRP A 312 15.83 18.20 16.11
N GLY A 313 16.79 18.27 15.19
CA GLY A 313 16.57 18.39 13.75
C GLY A 313 15.90 17.18 13.10
N ILE A 314 16.38 15.98 13.45
CA ILE A 314 15.93 14.72 12.82
C ILE A 314 14.51 14.31 13.28
N VAL A 315 14.04 14.84 14.41
CA VAL A 315 12.79 14.40 15.05
C VAL A 315 11.53 14.93 14.32
N ALA A 316 11.63 15.99 13.54
CA ALA A 316 10.48 16.58 12.86
C ALA A 316 9.87 15.63 11.81
N ARG A 317 8.65 15.16 12.08
CA ARG A 317 7.88 14.25 11.20
C ARG A 317 6.76 15.00 10.48
N CYS A 318 6.33 14.49 9.32
CA CYS A 318 5.11 14.95 8.68
C CYS A 318 3.89 14.47 9.47
N ARG A 319 2.84 15.28 9.58
CA ARG A 319 1.56 14.84 10.13
C ARG A 319 0.82 13.85 9.19
N VAL A 320 1.00 14.00 7.89
CA VAL A 320 0.27 13.22 6.87
C VAL A 320 0.96 11.89 6.59
N CYS A 321 2.21 11.92 6.15
CA CYS A 321 2.94 10.68 5.78
C CYS A 321 3.90 10.16 6.87
N GLY A 322 4.00 10.81 8.03
CA GLY A 322 4.91 10.39 9.11
C GLY A 322 6.41 10.54 8.83
N GLN A 323 6.82 10.91 7.62
CA GLN A 323 8.23 10.94 7.22
C GLN A 323 9.00 12.10 7.86
N ARG A 324 10.28 11.85 8.20
CA ARG A 324 11.20 12.83 8.78
C ARG A 324 11.57 13.90 7.74
N GLN A 325 11.19 15.15 7.98
CA GLN A 325 11.25 16.22 6.97
C GLN A 325 12.67 16.67 6.63
N PHE A 326 13.51 16.79 7.65
CA PHE A 326 14.87 17.31 7.47
C PHE A 326 15.93 16.21 7.39
N ALA A 327 15.55 14.94 7.49
CA ALA A 327 16.48 13.83 7.35
C ALA A 327 16.73 13.50 5.86
N PRO A 328 17.99 13.32 5.43
CA PRO A 328 18.28 12.85 4.09
C PRO A 328 17.79 11.41 3.90
N LYS A 329 17.01 11.18 2.85
CA LYS A 329 16.55 9.84 2.45
C LYS A 329 16.65 9.68 0.93
N LYS A 330 16.93 8.44 0.50
CA LYS A 330 16.97 8.02 -0.91
C LYS A 330 15.56 7.68 -1.43
N CYS A 331 14.59 8.56 -1.22
CA CYS A 331 13.22 8.36 -1.70
C CYS A 331 12.92 9.34 -2.84
N LEU A 332 11.97 8.97 -3.70
CA LEU A 332 11.41 9.88 -4.70
C LEU A 332 10.76 11.07 -3.97
N LYS A 333 11.13 12.29 -4.38
CA LYS A 333 10.61 13.53 -3.79
C LYS A 333 9.49 14.07 -4.65
N ASN A 334 8.51 14.69 -4.02
CA ASN A 334 7.37 15.24 -4.72
C ASN A 334 7.79 16.43 -5.59
N ARG A 335 7.22 16.55 -6.80
CA ARG A 335 7.44 17.69 -7.71
C ARG A 335 7.07 19.05 -7.09
N LYS A 336 6.13 19.09 -6.14
CA LYS A 336 5.71 20.31 -5.43
C LYS A 336 6.64 20.72 -4.30
N ALA A 337 7.62 19.89 -3.93
CA ALA A 337 8.54 20.21 -2.85
C ALA A 337 9.45 21.38 -3.24
N HIS A 338 9.80 22.22 -2.26
CA HIS A 338 10.76 23.28 -2.49
C HIS A 338 12.12 22.67 -2.83
N HIS A 339 12.68 23.04 -3.98
CA HIS A 339 13.97 22.55 -4.45
C HIS A 339 14.79 23.73 -4.95
N ILE A 340 16.10 23.68 -4.68
CA ILE A 340 17.09 24.55 -5.31
C ILE A 340 18.11 23.61 -5.96
N PRO A 341 18.47 23.81 -7.23
CA PRO A 341 19.54 23.05 -7.86
C PRO A 341 20.81 23.18 -7.02
N LEU A 342 21.61 22.11 -6.88
CA LEU A 342 22.80 22.00 -6.02
C LEU A 342 22.54 21.81 -4.51
N ILE A 343 21.66 22.62 -3.90
CA ILE A 343 21.43 22.57 -2.44
C ILE A 343 20.45 21.44 -2.06
N GLY A 344 19.56 21.07 -2.98
CA GLY A 344 18.56 20.04 -2.78
C GLY A 344 17.27 20.58 -2.16
N TYR A 345 16.66 19.79 -1.27
CA TYR A 345 15.28 20.01 -0.81
C TYR A 345 15.17 20.40 0.66
N ILE A 346 16.15 20.03 1.49
CA ILE A 346 16.10 20.23 2.95
C ILE A 346 16.23 21.72 3.26
N PHE A 347 17.27 22.39 2.75
CA PHE A 347 17.52 23.81 2.96
C PHE A 347 16.32 24.71 2.59
N PRO A 348 15.79 24.67 1.35
CA PRO A 348 14.70 25.57 0.98
C PRO A 348 13.42 25.28 1.78
N THR A 349 13.14 24.01 2.09
CA THR A 349 11.99 23.63 2.91
C THR A 349 12.12 24.14 4.34
N ALA A 350 13.31 24.02 4.95
CA ALA A 350 13.59 24.53 6.28
C ALA A 350 13.50 26.06 6.34
N LEU A 351 14.08 26.74 5.35
CA LEU A 351 14.00 28.20 5.22
C LEU A 351 12.54 28.66 5.10
N HIS A 352 11.74 27.97 4.29
CA HIS A 352 10.33 28.28 4.14
C HIS A 352 9.53 28.07 5.42
N ALA A 353 9.80 26.97 6.14
CA ALA A 353 9.19 26.67 7.43
C ALA A 353 9.51 27.73 8.50
N MET A 354 10.74 28.28 8.51
CA MET A 354 11.14 29.34 9.43
C MET A 354 10.47 30.68 9.12
N PHE A 355 10.55 31.15 7.88
CA PHE A 355 10.12 32.52 7.53
C PHE A 355 8.62 32.64 7.26
N TYR A 356 8.02 31.66 6.57
CA TYR A 356 6.64 31.75 6.11
C TYR A 356 5.65 30.97 6.97
N LYS A 357 6.11 30.24 8.00
CA LYS A 357 5.27 29.48 8.95
C LYS A 357 4.42 28.39 8.28
N TRP A 358 4.76 27.99 7.06
CA TRP A 358 4.20 26.83 6.35
C TRP A 358 5.24 26.29 5.38
N PHE A 359 5.11 25.05 4.91
CA PHE A 359 5.99 24.44 3.90
C PHE A 359 5.31 23.26 3.22
N TYR A 360 5.82 22.83 2.07
CA TYR A 360 5.42 21.54 1.45
C TYR A 360 6.27 20.39 1.97
N CYS A 361 5.64 19.30 2.40
CA CYS A 361 6.34 18.07 2.72
C CYS A 361 7.11 17.55 1.50
N THR A 362 8.40 17.25 1.68
CA THR A 362 9.28 16.80 0.57
C THR A 362 8.87 15.46 -0.03
N TYR A 363 8.12 14.64 0.72
CA TYR A 363 7.68 13.30 0.32
C TYR A 363 6.25 13.29 -0.23
N CYS A 364 5.25 13.62 0.59
CA CYS A 364 3.84 13.57 0.16
C CYS A 364 3.38 14.82 -0.59
N GLY A 365 4.16 15.90 -0.60
CA GLY A 365 3.80 17.16 -1.26
C GLY A 365 2.63 17.90 -0.62
N THR A 366 2.14 17.45 0.54
CA THR A 366 1.08 18.13 1.27
C THR A 366 1.62 19.43 1.88
N ALA A 367 0.86 20.52 1.77
CA ALA A 367 1.16 21.76 2.48
C ALA A 367 0.89 21.55 3.98
N VAL A 368 1.84 21.94 4.82
CA VAL A 368 1.78 21.86 6.28
C VAL A 368 1.91 23.27 6.87
N ARG A 369 0.94 23.68 7.69
CA ARG A 369 0.97 24.96 8.41
C ARG A 369 1.49 24.79 9.83
N LEU A 370 2.31 25.75 10.27
CA LEU A 370 2.99 25.79 11.58
C LEU A 370 2.44 26.88 12.50
N LYS A 371 1.25 27.42 12.22
CA LYS A 371 0.61 28.43 13.08
C LYS A 371 -0.79 27.91 13.43
N ARG A 372 -1.14 27.97 14.71
CA ARG A 372 -2.53 27.81 15.16
C ARG A 372 -3.31 29.07 14.82
#